data_AF-A0A852NHL5-F1
#
_entry.id   AF-A0A852NHL5-F1
#
_cell.length_a   1.000
_cell.length_b   1.000
_cell.length_c   1.000
_cell.angle_alpha   90.00
_cell.angle_beta   90.00
_cell.angle_gamma   90.00
#
_symmetry.space_group_name_H-M   'P 1'
#
loop_
_entity.id
_entity.type
_entity.pdbx_description
1 polymer ?
#
loop_
_entity_poly.entity_id
_entity_poly.type
_entity_poly.pdbx_seq_one_letter_code
_entity_poly.pdbx_strand_id
1 'polypeptide(L)'
;WKMNGSSAENASLLLSLLPVISRFESVEVALCPPYPYLTTVADLLDDSDVALGAQNLSAQLSGAHTGEVSASMLHDIGCRFVLV
;
A
#
# COMPACT_ATOMS: atom_id res chain seq x y z
N TRP A 1 -5.12 7.22 0.33
CA TRP A 1 -4.87 8.25 1.36
C TRP A 1 -4.34 9.58 0.85
N LYS A 2 -3.74 9.68 -0.35
CA LYS A 2 -2.95 10.87 -0.74
C LYS A 2 -1.87 11.13 0.33
N MET A 3 -1.43 12.36 0.52
CA MET A 3 -0.44 12.74 1.54
C MET A 3 -1.06 12.91 2.93
N ASN A 4 -1.62 11.83 3.51
CA ASN A 4 -2.24 11.83 4.84
C ASN A 4 -1.88 10.56 5.63
N GLY A 5 -1.88 10.68 6.96
CA GLY A 5 -1.73 9.59 7.91
C GLY A 5 -0.41 9.61 8.69
N SER A 6 -0.37 8.75 9.71
CA SER A 6 0.77 8.41 10.55
C SER A 6 0.74 6.92 10.87
N SER A 7 1.83 6.35 11.35
CA SER A 7 1.85 4.91 11.69
C SER A 7 0.73 4.52 12.66
N ALA A 8 0.46 5.36 13.68
CA ALA A 8 -0.59 5.12 14.65
C ALA A 8 -2.01 5.27 14.06
N GLU A 9 -2.25 6.33 13.28
CA GLU A 9 -3.55 6.56 12.64
C GLU A 9 -3.86 5.47 11.62
N ASN A 10 -2.87 5.04 10.83
CA ASN A 10 -3.02 3.98 9.86
C ASN A 10 -3.33 2.65 10.54
N ALA A 11 -2.60 2.29 11.59
CA ALA A 11 -2.88 1.06 12.35
C ALA A 11 -4.31 1.06 12.93
N SER A 12 -4.72 2.16 13.56
CA SER A 12 -6.08 2.34 14.09
C SER A 12 -7.14 2.20 13.00
N LEU A 13 -6.90 2.84 11.84
CA LEU A 13 -7.80 2.76 10.68
C LEU A 13 -7.93 1.33 10.18
N LEU A 14 -6.82 0.61 9.97
CA LEU A 14 -6.84 -0.77 9.45
C LEU A 14 -7.55 -1.72 10.42
N LEU A 15 -7.26 -1.63 11.73
CA LEU A 15 -7.95 -2.42 12.75
C LEU A 15 -9.47 -2.25 12.71
N SER A 16 -9.95 -1.04 12.40
CA SER A 16 -11.38 -0.77 12.27
C SER A 16 -11.99 -1.20 10.92
N LEU A 17 -11.20 -1.20 9.84
CA LEU A 17 -11.68 -1.43 8.48
C LEU A 17 -11.64 -2.89 8.06
N LEU A 18 -10.59 -3.64 8.40
CA LEU A 18 -10.38 -5.01 7.92
C LEU A 18 -11.56 -5.95 8.23
N PRO A 19 -12.18 -5.93 9.43
CA PRO A 19 -13.34 -6.77 9.72
C PRO A 19 -14.59 -6.42 8.91
N VAL A 20 -14.68 -5.19 8.40
CA VAL A 20 -15.79 -4.74 7.55
C VAL A 20 -15.52 -5.16 6.11
N ILE A 21 -14.28 -5.02 5.64
CA ILE A 21 -13.87 -5.37 4.29
C ILE A 21 -13.99 -6.87 4.03
N SER A 22 -13.63 -7.72 5.00
CA SER A 22 -13.71 -9.19 4.88
C SER A 22 -15.12 -9.74 4.66
N ARG A 23 -16.17 -8.90 4.76
CA ARG A 23 -17.56 -9.27 4.48
C ARG A 23 -17.93 -9.20 3.00
N PHE A 24 -17.06 -8.64 2.15
CA PHE A 24 -17.30 -8.50 0.71
C PHE A 24 -16.52 -9.57 -0.06
N GLU A 25 -17.19 -10.64 -0.50
CA GLU A 25 -16.54 -11.77 -1.16
C GLU A 25 -16.30 -11.58 -2.67
N SER A 26 -16.94 -10.59 -3.30
CA SER A 26 -16.90 -10.38 -4.76
C SER A 26 -16.35 -9.02 -5.16
N VAL A 27 -15.60 -8.37 -4.27
CA VAL A 27 -14.99 -7.06 -4.51
C VAL A 27 -13.51 -7.14 -4.20
N GLU A 28 -12.68 -6.78 -5.17
CA GLU A 28 -11.25 -6.60 -4.93
C GLU A 28 -11.02 -5.23 -4.27
N VAL A 29 -10.37 -5.23 -3.11
CA VAL A 29 -10.05 -4.01 -2.35
C VAL A 29 -8.55 -3.83 -2.33
N ALA A 30 -8.10 -2.62 -2.63
CA ALA A 30 -6.69 -2.23 -2.53
C ALA A 30 -6.52 -0.95 -1.69
N LEU A 31 -5.49 -0.92 -0.85
CA LEU A 31 -5.12 0.27 -0.09
C LEU A 31 -3.83 0.87 -0.64
N CYS A 32 -3.81 2.18 -0.87
CA CYS A 32 -2.65 2.90 -1.40
C CYS A 32 -2.09 3.93 -0.40
N PRO A 33 -1.17 3.52 0.50
CA PRO A 33 -0.49 4.40 1.45
C PRO A 33 0.49 5.40 0.84
N PRO A 34 0.79 6.51 1.53
CA PRO A 34 2.05 7.23 1.31
C PRO A 34 3.24 6.30 1.54
N TYR A 35 4.31 6.46 0.76
CA TYR A 35 5.51 5.61 0.85
C TYR A 35 6.08 5.44 2.26
N PRO A 36 6.13 6.47 3.14
CA PRO A 36 6.63 6.30 4.50
C PRO A 36 5.92 5.23 5.34
N TYR A 37 4.70 4.83 4.95
CA TYR A 37 3.89 3.86 5.69
C TYR A 37 3.61 2.59 4.90
N LEU A 38 4.21 2.42 3.72
CA LEU A 38 3.85 1.36 2.79
C LEU A 38 4.14 -0.03 3.34
N THR A 39 5.34 -0.22 3.89
CA THR A 39 5.75 -1.49 4.52
C THR A 39 4.97 -1.77 5.80
N THR A 40 4.79 -0.78 6.67
CA THR A 40 3.98 -0.94 7.89
C THR A 40 2.54 -1.34 7.57
N VAL A 41 1.97 -0.81 6.50
CA VAL A 41 0.63 -1.21 6.06
C VAL A 41 0.66 -2.61 5.45
N ALA A 42 1.69 -2.97 4.68
CA ALA A 42 1.86 -4.33 4.18
C ALA A 42 1.83 -5.36 5.32
N ASP A 43 2.59 -5.11 6.39
CA ASP A 43 2.65 -6.01 7.56
C ASP A 43 1.28 -6.16 8.24
N LEU A 44 0.48 -5.09 8.29
CA LEU A 44 -0.87 -5.12 8.86
C LEU A 44 -1.90 -5.83 7.95
N LEU A 45 -1.56 -6.09 6.69
CA LEU A 45 -2.42 -6.74 5.71
C LEU A 45 -2.10 -8.23 5.50
N ASP A 46 -1.05 -8.77 6.14
CA ASP A 46 -0.48 -10.11 5.85
C ASP A 46 -1.53 -11.25 5.86
N ASP A 47 -2.52 -11.17 6.75
CA ASP A 47 -3.61 -12.16 6.88
C ASP A 47 -4.96 -11.68 6.29
N SER A 48 -4.94 -10.71 5.37
CA SER A 48 -6.16 -10.13 4.76
C SER A 48 -6.22 -10.32 3.25
N ASP A 49 -7.44 -10.39 2.71
CA ASP A 49 -7.68 -10.41 1.25
C ASP A 49 -7.52 -9.02 0.59
N VAL A 50 -7.00 -8.04 1.31
CA VAL A 50 -6.84 -6.66 0.83
C VAL A 50 -5.47 -6.50 0.17
N ALA A 51 -5.46 -6.09 -1.09
CA ALA A 51 -4.23 -5.88 -1.83
C ALA A 51 -3.50 -4.60 -1.38
N LEU A 52 -2.17 -4.67 -1.32
CA LEU A 52 -1.34 -3.49 -1.17
C LEU A 52 -1.18 -2.77 -2.52
N GLY A 53 -1.33 -1.45 -2.50
CA GLY A 53 -1.12 -0.57 -3.64
C GLY A 53 -0.20 0.62 -3.30
N ALA A 54 0.36 1.27 -4.31
CA ALA A 54 1.18 2.47 -4.17
C ALA A 54 0.52 3.67 -4.87
N GLN A 55 0.90 4.88 -4.46
CA GLN A 55 0.30 6.11 -4.99
C GLN A 55 0.95 6.61 -6.28
N ASN A 56 2.16 6.16 -6.60
CA ASN A 56 2.88 6.47 -7.83
C ASN A 56 3.99 5.43 -8.07
N LEU A 57 4.66 5.50 -9.22
CA LEU A 57 5.94 4.86 -9.49
C LEU A 57 6.76 5.69 -10.50
N SER A 58 8.05 5.40 -10.58
CA SER A 58 8.94 5.89 -11.62
C SER A 58 8.92 4.97 -12.83
N ALA A 59 8.99 5.53 -14.04
CA ALA A 59 9.23 4.76 -15.26
C ALA A 59 10.62 4.08 -15.28
N GLN A 60 11.52 4.53 -14.39
CA GLN A 60 12.91 4.10 -14.35
C GLN A 60 13.02 2.86 -13.46
N LEU A 61 13.67 1.81 -13.99
CA LEU A 61 13.80 0.54 -13.26
C LEU A 61 14.78 0.62 -12.09
N SER A 62 15.89 1.35 -12.27
CA SER A 62 16.94 1.59 -11.26
C SER A 62 17.90 2.68 -11.75
N GLY A 63 18.62 3.35 -10.85
CA GLY A 63 19.69 4.28 -11.23
C GLY A 63 19.83 5.45 -10.27
N ALA A 64 20.57 6.49 -10.71
CA ALA A 64 20.79 7.72 -9.96
C ALA A 64 19.57 8.66 -10.02
N HIS A 65 18.45 8.21 -9.45
CA HIS A 65 17.16 8.90 -9.44
C HIS A 65 16.70 9.14 -8.01
N THR A 66 17.33 10.10 -7.32
CA THR A 66 17.05 10.38 -5.91
C THR A 66 15.58 10.73 -5.66
N GLY A 67 14.94 10.01 -4.74
CA GLY A 67 13.54 10.21 -4.36
C GLY A 67 12.52 9.43 -5.19
N GLU A 68 12.96 8.79 -6.28
CA GLU A 68 12.10 7.95 -7.13
C GLU A 68 11.95 6.54 -6.54
N VAL A 69 10.81 5.91 -6.83
CA VAL A 69 10.50 4.53 -6.44
C VAL A 69 10.18 3.72 -7.70
N SER A 70 10.92 2.65 -7.96
CA SER A 70 10.69 1.82 -9.14
C SER A 70 9.60 0.78 -8.93
N ALA A 71 9.00 0.31 -10.02
CA ALA A 71 8.01 -0.77 -9.98
C ALA A 71 8.56 -2.04 -9.31
N SER A 72 9.84 -2.36 -9.50
CA SER A 72 10.47 -3.54 -8.90
C SER A 72 10.60 -3.42 -7.37
N MET A 73 10.87 -2.22 -6.84
CA MET A 73 10.90 -1.99 -5.39
C MET A 73 9.52 -2.17 -4.75
N LEU A 74 8.46 -1.71 -5.45
CA LEU A 74 7.08 -1.88 -4.98
C LEU A 74 6.66 -3.35 -5.01
N HIS A 75 6.98 -4.06 -6.09
CA HIS A 75 6.70 -5.48 -6.21
C HIS A 75 7.40 -6.32 -5.14
N ASP A 76 8.64 -5.97 -4.77
CA ASP A 76 9.42 -6.66 -3.74
C ASP A 76 8.71 -6.68 -2.37
N ILE A 77 7.94 -5.64 -2.05
CA ILE A 77 7.17 -5.54 -0.80
C ILE A 77 5.70 -5.96 -0.95
N GLY A 78 5.37 -6.70 -2.01
CA GLY A 78 4.02 -7.27 -2.21
C GLY A 78 2.99 -6.30 -2.80
N CYS A 79 3.41 -5.14 -3.31
CA CYS A 79 2.50 -4.20 -3.94
C CYS A 79 1.99 -4.74 -5.28
N ARG A 80 0.66 -4.82 -5.44
CA ARG A 80 -0.01 -5.33 -6.64
C ARG A 80 -0.57 -4.25 -7.55
N PHE A 81 -0.82 -3.05 -7.02
CA PHE A 81 -1.47 -1.95 -7.72
C PHE A 81 -0.67 -0.66 -7.59
N VAL A 82 -0.67 0.19 -8.62
CA VAL A 82 -0.07 1.52 -8.54
C VAL A 82 -0.94 2.52 -9.29
N LEU A 83 -1.24 3.65 -8.64
CA LEU A 83 -1.89 4.81 -9.29
C LEU A 83 -0.88 5.54 -10.19
N VAL A 84 -1.32 6.09 -11.33
CA VAL A 84 -0.50 6.86 -12.28
C VAL A 84 -1.17 8.15 -12.73
#